data_AF-D2HIR7-F1
#
_entry.id   AF-D2HIR7-F1
#
_cell.length_a   1.000
_cell.length_b   1.000
_cell.length_c   1.000
_cell.angle_alpha   90.00
_cell.angle_beta   90.00
_cell.angle_gamma   90.00
#
_symmetry.space_group_name_H-M   'P 1'
#
loop_
_entity.id
_entity.type
_entity.pdbx_description
1 polymer ?
#
loop_
_entity_poly.entity_id
_entity_poly.type
_entity_poly.pdbx_seq_one_letter_code
_entity_poly.pdbx_strand_id
1 'polypeptide(L)'
;QANRLEKAAAAAYTFLQRNPKHELTAKYLSYYRGLLDAADEPLTDLEAQPYEAVFLRAVKLYNSGDFRSSTEDMERALAEYLAVFARCLAGCEGAHEQVDFKDFYPAIADLFAESLQCKVDCEANLTPNVGGYFVEKFVATMYHYLQFAYYKLNDVRQAARSAASYMLFDPKDSVMQQNLVYYRFHRARWGLEEEDFQPREEAMLYHNQTSELRELLEFAHMYLQSDDEMELEETVPPVGPKDPPSDAEFEGDGDYEEGIYADWWQEPDAKGDEAEA
;
A
#
# COMPACT_ATOMS: atom_id res chain seq x y z
N GLN A 1 -15.63 9.64 -38.55
CA GLN A 1 -15.70 8.25 -38.05
C GLN A 1 -14.32 7.71 -37.65
N ALA A 2 -13.25 7.99 -38.41
CA ALA A 2 -11.86 7.57 -38.10
C ALA A 2 -11.44 7.78 -36.62
N ASN A 3 -11.65 8.98 -36.07
CA ASN A 3 -11.32 9.31 -34.66
C ASN A 3 -12.02 8.39 -33.62
N ARG A 4 -13.23 7.87 -33.91
CA ARG A 4 -13.91 6.93 -33.00
C ARG A 4 -13.30 5.53 -33.05
N LEU A 5 -12.78 5.12 -34.21
CA LEU A 5 -12.12 3.82 -34.39
C LEU A 5 -10.74 3.81 -33.73
N GLU A 6 -9.97 4.89 -33.88
CA GLU A 6 -8.67 5.07 -33.20
C GLU A 6 -8.82 4.98 -31.68
N LYS A 7 -9.82 5.67 -31.10
CA LYS A 7 -10.12 5.60 -29.67
C LYS A 7 -10.55 4.21 -29.22
N ALA A 8 -11.35 3.51 -30.02
CA ALA A 8 -11.76 2.14 -29.73
C ALA A 8 -10.57 1.16 -29.76
N ALA A 9 -9.67 1.33 -30.72
CA ALA A 9 -8.43 0.55 -30.80
C ALA A 9 -7.51 0.82 -29.61
N ALA A 10 -7.32 2.09 -29.23
CA ALA A 10 -6.52 2.48 -28.06
C ALA A 10 -7.11 1.93 -26.74
N ALA A 11 -8.43 2.03 -26.55
CA ALA A 11 -9.10 1.46 -25.38
C ALA A 11 -8.98 -0.08 -25.32
N ALA A 12 -9.19 -0.77 -26.44
CA ALA A 12 -9.02 -2.21 -26.52
C ALA A 12 -7.58 -2.64 -26.25
N TYR A 13 -6.59 -1.88 -26.75
CA TYR A 13 -5.18 -2.13 -26.50
C TYR A 13 -4.80 -1.93 -25.03
N THR A 14 -5.27 -0.85 -24.41
CA THR A 14 -5.10 -0.54 -22.98
C THR A 14 -5.61 -1.69 -22.12
N PHE A 15 -6.85 -2.14 -22.36
CA PHE A 15 -7.45 -3.25 -21.63
C PHE A 15 -6.63 -4.55 -21.74
N LEU A 16 -6.08 -4.84 -22.93
CA LEU A 16 -5.27 -6.03 -23.18
C LEU A 16 -3.90 -5.99 -22.51
N GLN A 17 -3.40 -4.82 -22.08
CA GLN A 17 -2.17 -4.76 -21.27
C GLN A 17 -2.38 -5.49 -19.95
N ARG A 18 -3.46 -5.20 -19.23
CA ARG A 18 -3.78 -5.89 -17.96
C ARG A 18 -4.37 -7.28 -18.17
N ASN A 19 -5.03 -7.52 -19.30
CA ASN A 19 -5.77 -8.75 -19.58
C ASN A 19 -5.29 -9.44 -20.88
N PRO A 20 -4.02 -9.88 -20.96
CA PRO A 20 -3.44 -10.39 -22.21
C PRO A 20 -4.13 -11.66 -22.73
N LYS A 21 -4.81 -12.41 -21.86
CA LYS A 21 -5.53 -13.65 -22.20
C LYS A 21 -6.99 -13.44 -22.61
N HIS A 22 -7.47 -12.20 -22.64
CA HIS A 22 -8.88 -11.93 -22.95
C HIS A 22 -9.16 -11.99 -24.46
N GLU A 23 -9.61 -13.15 -24.93
CA GLU A 23 -9.77 -13.47 -26.35
C GLU A 23 -10.70 -12.53 -27.12
N LEU A 24 -11.81 -12.10 -26.50
CA LEU A 24 -12.79 -11.23 -27.17
C LEU A 24 -12.20 -9.85 -27.47
N THR A 25 -11.47 -9.25 -26.53
CA THR A 25 -10.86 -7.94 -26.75
C THR A 25 -9.73 -8.01 -27.77
N ALA A 26 -8.98 -9.12 -27.82
CA ALA A 26 -7.99 -9.36 -28.86
C ALA A 26 -8.62 -9.40 -30.28
N LYS A 27 -9.79 -10.03 -30.42
CA LYS A 27 -10.57 -10.04 -31.67
C LYS A 27 -11.12 -8.65 -32.03
N TYR A 28 -11.59 -7.88 -31.05
CA TYR A 28 -12.03 -6.50 -31.30
C TYR A 28 -10.87 -5.60 -31.74
N LEU A 29 -9.70 -5.73 -31.12
CA LEU A 29 -8.52 -4.97 -31.49
C LEU A 29 -8.07 -5.29 -32.93
N SER A 30 -8.06 -6.57 -33.32
CA SER A 30 -7.72 -6.95 -34.70
C SER A 30 -8.76 -6.46 -35.71
N TYR A 31 -10.04 -6.47 -35.34
CA TYR A 31 -11.12 -5.89 -36.15
C TYR A 31 -10.94 -4.38 -36.35
N TYR A 32 -10.68 -3.61 -35.29
CA TYR A 32 -10.46 -2.16 -35.40
C TYR A 32 -9.21 -1.83 -36.22
N ARG A 33 -8.12 -2.59 -36.06
CA ARG A 33 -6.91 -2.45 -36.88
C ARG A 33 -7.16 -2.70 -38.36
N GLY A 34 -7.93 -3.73 -38.70
CA GLY A 34 -8.29 -4.04 -40.08
C GLY A 34 -9.12 -2.96 -40.75
N LEU A 35 -9.91 -2.19 -39.98
CA LEU A 35 -10.71 -1.07 -40.50
C LEU A 35 -9.91 0.23 -40.70
N LEU A 36 -8.81 0.40 -39.96
CA LEU A 36 -7.99 1.61 -40.02
C LEU A 36 -6.95 1.57 -41.14
N ASP A 37 -6.74 0.41 -41.78
CA ASP A 37 -5.59 0.16 -42.68
C ASP A 37 -4.23 0.54 -42.04
N ALA A 38 -4.21 0.65 -40.71
CA ALA A 38 -3.12 1.15 -39.87
C ALA A 38 -2.45 -0.01 -39.13
N ALA A 39 -2.16 -1.09 -39.86
CA ALA A 39 -1.60 -2.32 -39.27
C ALA A 39 -0.26 -2.06 -38.53
N ASP A 40 0.49 -1.05 -38.98
CA ASP A 40 1.82 -0.68 -38.47
C ASP A 40 1.85 0.57 -37.58
N GLU A 41 0.71 1.21 -37.31
CA GLU A 41 0.71 2.35 -36.37
C GLU A 41 0.86 1.86 -34.92
N PRO A 42 1.74 2.53 -34.12
CA PRO A 42 1.90 2.21 -32.72
C PRO A 42 0.62 2.55 -31.95
N LEU A 43 0.01 1.54 -31.35
CA LEU A 43 -1.14 1.73 -30.46
C LEU A 43 -0.70 2.45 -29.19
N THR A 44 -1.48 3.45 -28.80
CA THR A 44 -1.26 4.17 -27.54
C THR A 44 -2.00 3.45 -26.41
N ASP A 45 -1.28 3.17 -25.33
CA ASP A 45 -1.87 2.78 -24.06
C ASP A 45 -2.30 4.07 -23.32
N LEU A 46 -3.59 4.16 -23.00
CA LEU A 46 -4.19 5.34 -22.36
C LEU A 46 -3.99 5.34 -20.85
N GLU A 47 -3.68 4.20 -20.24
CA GLU A 47 -3.46 4.05 -18.80
C GLU A 47 -1.97 3.90 -18.45
N ALA A 48 -1.10 3.99 -19.46
CA ALA A 48 0.35 3.91 -19.30
C ALA A 48 0.84 4.95 -18.28
N GLN A 49 1.58 4.47 -17.29
CA GLN A 49 2.14 5.32 -16.26
C GLN A 49 3.44 5.99 -16.77
N PRO A 50 3.78 7.21 -16.32
CA PRO A 50 4.92 7.96 -16.85
C PRO A 50 6.25 7.21 -16.70
N TYR A 51 6.44 6.51 -15.57
CA TYR A 51 7.66 5.77 -15.28
C TYR A 51 7.85 4.52 -16.16
N GLU A 52 6.79 3.96 -16.74
CA GLU A 52 6.86 2.69 -17.50
C GLU A 52 7.71 2.85 -18.76
N ALA A 53 7.46 3.91 -19.54
CA ALA A 53 8.20 4.18 -20.76
C ALA A 53 9.68 4.47 -20.46
N VAL A 54 9.96 5.18 -19.37
CA VAL A 54 11.31 5.51 -18.94
C VAL A 54 12.03 4.25 -18.45
N PHE A 55 11.37 3.41 -17.65
CA PHE A 55 11.90 2.12 -17.19
C PHE A 55 12.25 1.19 -18.36
N LEU A 56 11.33 1.03 -19.32
CA LEU A 56 11.57 0.21 -20.52
C LEU A 56 12.77 0.71 -21.34
N ARG A 57 12.92 2.04 -21.44
CA ARG A 57 14.08 2.64 -22.11
C ARG A 57 15.37 2.36 -21.34
N ALA A 58 15.36 2.50 -20.02
CA ALA A 58 16.50 2.18 -19.16
C ALA A 58 16.93 0.70 -19.32
N VAL A 59 15.99 -0.23 -19.31
CA VAL A 59 16.28 -1.67 -19.51
C VAL A 59 16.85 -1.95 -20.91
N LYS A 60 16.37 -1.28 -21.96
CA LYS A 60 16.95 -1.40 -23.30
C LYS A 60 18.40 -0.89 -23.33
N LEU A 61 18.67 0.25 -22.70
CA LEU A 61 20.01 0.83 -22.60
C LEU A 61 20.96 -0.08 -21.82
N TYR A 62 20.49 -0.63 -20.69
CA TYR A 62 21.20 -1.62 -19.89
C TYR A 62 21.65 -2.82 -20.74
N ASN A 63 20.72 -3.40 -21.51
CA ASN A 63 21.01 -4.55 -22.37
C ASN A 63 21.94 -4.21 -23.56
N SER A 64 21.93 -2.96 -24.01
CA SER A 64 22.86 -2.47 -25.05
C SER A 64 24.26 -2.13 -24.53
N GLY A 65 24.45 -2.11 -23.20
CA GLY A 65 25.71 -1.80 -22.54
C GLY A 65 25.96 -0.31 -22.27
N ASP A 66 25.02 0.58 -22.60
CA ASP A 66 25.08 1.99 -22.20
C ASP A 66 24.57 2.14 -20.75
N PHE A 67 25.46 1.80 -19.81
CA PHE A 67 25.15 1.87 -18.38
C PHE A 67 24.93 3.30 -17.89
N ARG A 68 25.57 4.31 -18.49
CA ARG A 68 25.43 5.71 -18.06
C ARG A 68 24.01 6.21 -18.34
N SER A 69 23.57 6.13 -19.58
CA SER A 69 22.21 6.55 -19.95
C SER A 69 21.16 5.67 -19.26
N SER A 70 21.45 4.37 -19.09
CA SER A 70 20.60 3.47 -18.31
C SER A 70 20.45 3.91 -16.86
N THR A 71 21.52 4.34 -16.18
CA THR A 71 21.42 4.82 -14.79
C THR A 71 20.58 6.09 -14.70
N GLU A 72 20.78 7.05 -15.61
CA GLU A 72 20.02 8.31 -15.60
C GLU A 72 18.52 8.08 -15.81
N ASP A 73 18.16 7.20 -16.74
CA ASP A 73 16.76 6.83 -16.97
C ASP A 73 16.18 6.00 -15.82
N MET A 74 16.96 5.07 -15.23
CA MET A 74 16.48 4.23 -14.14
C MET A 74 16.23 5.05 -12.85
N GLU A 75 17.12 5.99 -12.51
CA GLU A 75 16.93 6.92 -11.39
C GLU A 75 15.69 7.81 -11.63
N ARG A 76 15.48 8.27 -12.87
CA ARG A 76 14.27 9.04 -13.22
C ARG A 76 13.00 8.19 -13.08
N ALA A 77 13.02 6.95 -13.56
CA ALA A 77 11.89 6.04 -13.45
C ALA A 77 11.53 5.75 -11.99
N LEU A 78 12.54 5.56 -11.13
CA LEU A 78 12.34 5.38 -9.69
C LEU A 78 11.69 6.60 -9.04
N ALA A 79 12.21 7.80 -9.33
CA ALA A 79 11.65 9.05 -8.79
C ALA A 79 10.20 9.28 -9.26
N GLU A 80 9.91 9.03 -10.55
CA GLU A 80 8.56 9.13 -11.11
C GLU A 80 7.61 8.10 -10.50
N TYR A 81 8.06 6.85 -10.32
CA TYR A 81 7.29 5.81 -9.65
C TYR A 81 6.89 6.22 -8.23
N LEU A 82 7.85 6.67 -7.41
CA LEU A 82 7.58 7.10 -6.04
C LEU A 82 6.59 8.28 -6.00
N ALA A 83 6.69 9.21 -6.95
CA ALA A 83 5.74 10.32 -7.06
C ALA A 83 4.34 9.86 -7.48
N VAL A 84 4.21 8.86 -8.34
CA VAL A 84 2.90 8.26 -8.70
C VAL A 84 2.33 7.45 -7.54
N PHE A 85 3.18 6.70 -6.83
CA PHE A 85 2.79 5.97 -5.63
C PHE A 85 2.22 6.90 -4.56
N ALA A 86 2.88 8.01 -4.26
CA ALA A 86 2.37 9.01 -3.33
C ALA A 86 1.01 9.61 -3.77
N ARG A 87 0.80 9.81 -5.08
CA ARG A 87 -0.49 10.26 -5.61
C ARG A 87 -1.58 9.20 -5.48
N CYS A 88 -1.23 7.92 -5.65
CA CYS A 88 -2.16 6.81 -5.45
C CYS A 88 -2.64 6.78 -3.99
N LEU A 89 -1.70 6.87 -3.04
CA LEU A 89 -2.03 6.91 -1.61
C LEU A 89 -2.97 8.09 -1.26
N ALA A 90 -2.69 9.28 -1.79
CA ALA A 90 -3.54 10.45 -1.59
C ALA A 90 -4.92 10.29 -2.26
N GLY A 91 -5.00 9.58 -3.38
CA GLY A 91 -6.26 9.30 -4.07
C GLY A 91 -7.20 8.38 -3.29
N CYS A 92 -6.66 7.51 -2.43
CA CYS A 92 -7.43 6.59 -1.59
C CYS A 92 -8.14 7.27 -0.41
N GLU A 93 -7.90 8.55 -0.15
CA GLU A 93 -8.57 9.34 0.90
C GLU A 93 -9.75 10.16 0.34
N GLY A 94 -10.19 9.83 -0.88
CA GLY A 94 -11.26 10.52 -1.60
C GLY A 94 -12.65 10.35 -0.99
N ALA A 95 -13.62 11.05 -1.58
CA ALA A 95 -15.02 10.96 -1.16
C ALA A 95 -15.56 9.54 -1.35
N HIS A 96 -16.04 8.94 -0.26
CA HIS A 96 -16.66 7.62 -0.26
C HIS A 96 -18.19 7.76 -0.38
N GLU A 97 -18.79 6.96 -1.27
CA GLU A 97 -20.24 6.89 -1.40
C GLU A 97 -20.76 5.89 -0.38
N GLN A 98 -21.41 6.39 0.67
CA GLN A 98 -21.95 5.53 1.72
C GLN A 98 -23.10 4.68 1.17
N VAL A 99 -22.82 3.42 0.87
CA VAL A 99 -23.77 2.48 0.26
C VAL A 99 -24.78 1.96 1.28
N ASP A 100 -24.44 1.98 2.58
CA ASP A 100 -25.24 1.38 3.65
C ASP A 100 -25.42 2.32 4.85
N PHE A 101 -26.60 2.26 5.48
CA PHE A 101 -26.93 3.09 6.65
C PHE A 101 -26.47 2.38 7.92
N LYS A 102 -25.20 2.54 8.26
CA LYS A 102 -24.61 2.08 9.53
C LYS A 102 -24.56 3.21 10.55
N ASP A 103 -24.50 2.84 11.83
CA ASP A 103 -24.17 3.78 12.90
C ASP A 103 -22.80 4.43 12.64
N PHE A 104 -22.61 5.63 13.19
CA PHE A 104 -21.45 6.49 12.91
C PHE A 104 -20.09 5.78 13.11
N TYR A 105 -19.93 5.01 14.19
CA TYR A 105 -18.65 4.36 14.50
C TYR A 105 -18.32 3.20 13.53
N PRO A 106 -19.20 2.21 13.29
CA PRO A 106 -18.98 1.20 12.26
C PRO A 106 -18.78 1.78 10.86
N ALA A 107 -19.56 2.80 10.48
CA ALA A 107 -19.42 3.44 9.17
C ALA A 107 -18.01 4.05 8.97
N ILE A 108 -17.46 4.67 10.01
CA ILE A 108 -16.11 5.23 9.97
C ILE A 108 -15.05 4.12 9.96
N ALA A 109 -15.25 3.06 10.74
CA ALA A 109 -14.33 1.92 10.78
C ALA A 109 -14.21 1.24 9.41
N ASP A 110 -15.34 1.02 8.72
CA ASP A 110 -15.38 0.47 7.36
C ASP A 110 -14.67 1.41 6.38
N LEU A 111 -14.96 2.71 6.43
CA LEU A 111 -14.30 3.70 5.57
C LEU A 111 -12.77 3.67 5.75
N PHE A 112 -12.28 3.54 6.99
CA PHE A 112 -10.86 3.42 7.25
C PHE A 112 -10.28 2.12 6.70
N ALA A 113 -10.96 0.98 6.90
CA ALA A 113 -10.52 -0.30 6.39
C ALA A 113 -10.44 -0.30 4.85
N GLU A 114 -11.45 0.24 4.17
CA GLU A 114 -11.47 0.38 2.72
C GLU A 114 -10.38 1.33 2.19
N SER A 115 -10.16 2.47 2.87
CA SER A 115 -9.08 3.39 2.51
C SER A 115 -7.71 2.73 2.66
N LEU A 116 -7.50 1.97 3.75
CA LEU A 116 -6.28 1.18 3.97
C LEU A 116 -6.10 0.11 2.89
N GLN A 117 -7.16 -0.60 2.52
CA GLN A 117 -7.13 -1.60 1.46
C GLN A 117 -6.71 -0.97 0.12
N CYS A 118 -7.32 0.15 -0.26
CA CYS A 118 -6.94 0.91 -1.46
C CYS A 118 -5.46 1.32 -1.43
N LYS A 119 -4.95 1.81 -0.28
CA LYS A 119 -3.56 2.23 -0.11
C LYS A 119 -2.58 1.06 -0.26
N VAL A 120 -2.91 -0.11 0.30
CA VAL A 120 -2.08 -1.33 0.15
C VAL A 120 -2.10 -1.83 -1.30
N ASP A 121 -3.25 -1.73 -1.97
CA ASP A 121 -3.41 -2.15 -3.37
C ASP A 121 -2.66 -1.25 -4.36
N CYS A 122 -2.23 -0.05 -3.97
CA CYS A 122 -1.45 0.85 -4.84
C CYS A 122 -0.19 0.18 -5.42
N GLU A 123 0.54 -0.64 -4.66
CA GLU A 123 1.75 -1.31 -5.18
C GLU A 123 1.41 -2.33 -6.27
N ALA A 124 0.35 -3.13 -6.07
CA ALA A 124 -0.13 -4.09 -7.06
C ALA A 124 -0.70 -3.38 -8.30
N ASN A 125 -1.48 -2.31 -8.09
CA ASN A 125 -2.09 -1.52 -9.16
C ASN A 125 -1.03 -0.80 -10.00
N LEU A 126 0.07 -0.34 -9.41
CA LEU A 126 1.16 0.33 -10.12
C LEU A 126 2.22 -0.63 -10.67
N THR A 127 2.05 -1.94 -10.52
CA THR A 127 2.99 -2.91 -11.10
C THR A 127 2.93 -2.81 -12.64
N PRO A 128 4.05 -2.51 -13.31
CA PRO A 128 4.04 -2.30 -14.75
C PRO A 128 3.92 -3.60 -15.51
N ASN A 129 3.24 -3.55 -16.66
CA ASN A 129 3.14 -4.66 -17.58
C ASN A 129 4.11 -4.47 -18.76
N VAL A 130 5.08 -5.36 -18.89
CA VAL A 130 6.03 -5.36 -20.00
C VAL A 130 5.70 -6.51 -20.94
N GLY A 131 4.97 -6.21 -22.01
CA GLY A 131 4.68 -7.20 -23.06
C GLY A 131 3.87 -8.41 -22.59
N GLY A 132 3.02 -8.24 -21.56
CA GLY A 132 2.19 -9.30 -20.99
C GLY A 132 2.76 -9.96 -19.73
N TYR A 133 3.92 -9.50 -19.24
CA TYR A 133 4.52 -9.94 -17.98
C TYR A 133 4.56 -8.79 -16.98
N PHE A 134 4.01 -9.03 -15.79
CA PHE A 134 4.11 -8.11 -14.66
C PHE A 134 5.49 -8.23 -14.02
N VAL A 135 6.12 -7.08 -13.77
CA VAL A 135 7.42 -7.05 -13.08
C VAL A 135 7.18 -7.11 -11.58
N GLU A 136 7.17 -8.32 -11.02
CA GLU A 136 7.09 -8.50 -9.57
C GLU A 136 8.22 -7.77 -8.85
N LYS A 137 7.93 -7.25 -7.65
CA LYS A 137 8.89 -6.48 -6.83
C LYS A 137 9.54 -5.36 -7.64
N PHE A 138 8.73 -4.50 -8.24
CA PHE A 138 9.17 -3.50 -9.21
C PHE A 138 10.27 -2.57 -8.66
N VAL A 139 10.10 -2.05 -7.44
CA VAL A 139 11.11 -1.19 -6.77
C VAL A 139 12.42 -1.94 -6.55
N ALA A 140 12.37 -3.19 -6.08
CA ALA A 140 13.57 -4.02 -5.93
C ALA A 140 14.26 -4.20 -7.29
N THR A 141 13.51 -4.50 -8.35
CA THR A 141 14.05 -4.66 -9.71
C THR A 141 14.80 -3.40 -10.18
N MET A 142 14.28 -2.20 -9.90
CA MET A 142 14.97 -0.95 -10.22
C MET A 142 16.32 -0.84 -9.47
N TYR A 143 16.36 -1.15 -8.18
CA TYR A 143 17.61 -1.15 -7.40
C TYR A 143 18.61 -2.20 -7.87
N HIS A 144 18.16 -3.36 -8.34
CA HIS A 144 19.03 -4.37 -8.94
C HIS A 144 19.72 -3.85 -10.22
N TYR A 145 18.96 -3.22 -11.13
CA TYR A 145 19.53 -2.60 -12.32
C TYR A 145 20.50 -1.47 -11.98
N LEU A 146 20.14 -0.59 -11.03
CA LEU A 146 21.01 0.50 -10.57
C LEU A 146 22.31 -0.04 -9.99
N GLN A 147 22.26 -1.04 -9.11
CA GLN A 147 23.43 -1.65 -8.48
C GLN A 147 24.44 -2.15 -9.53
N PHE A 148 23.98 -2.91 -10.52
CA PHE A 148 24.87 -3.43 -11.55
C PHE A 148 25.41 -2.33 -12.46
N ALA A 149 24.55 -1.39 -12.88
CA ALA A 149 24.96 -0.31 -13.76
C ALA A 149 25.99 0.62 -13.08
N TYR A 150 25.80 0.98 -11.81
CA TYR A 150 26.80 1.73 -11.04
C TYR A 150 28.11 0.97 -10.89
N TYR A 151 28.05 -0.34 -10.65
CA TYR A 151 29.25 -1.17 -10.60
C TYR A 151 30.02 -1.14 -11.93
N LYS A 152 29.33 -1.22 -13.07
CA LYS A 152 29.96 -1.12 -14.40
C LYS A 152 30.55 0.27 -14.70
N LEU A 153 30.02 1.31 -14.08
CA LEU A 153 30.52 2.68 -14.16
C LEU A 153 31.66 2.98 -13.16
N ASN A 154 32.12 1.99 -12.39
CA ASN A 154 33.06 2.14 -11.28
C ASN A 154 32.58 3.05 -10.13
N ASP A 155 31.28 3.35 -10.04
CA ASP A 155 30.70 4.03 -8.89
C ASP A 155 30.27 3.00 -7.84
N VAL A 156 31.26 2.45 -7.14
CA VAL A 156 31.01 1.37 -6.18
C VAL A 156 30.25 1.86 -4.95
N ARG A 157 30.35 3.14 -4.61
CA ARG A 157 29.59 3.75 -3.52
C ARG A 157 28.09 3.67 -3.79
N GLN A 158 27.66 4.13 -4.96
CA GLN A 158 26.25 4.05 -5.34
C GLN A 158 25.81 2.60 -5.55
N ALA A 159 26.68 1.74 -6.09
CA ALA A 159 26.37 0.32 -6.22
C ALA A 159 26.09 -0.36 -4.87
N ALA A 160 26.91 -0.08 -3.85
CA ALA A 160 26.71 -0.62 -2.51
C ALA A 160 25.42 -0.12 -1.86
N ARG A 161 25.11 1.17 -1.99
CA ARG A 161 23.85 1.77 -1.48
C ARG A 161 22.61 1.20 -2.19
N SER A 162 22.67 1.00 -3.51
CA SER A 162 21.59 0.37 -4.27
C SER A 162 21.42 -1.11 -3.88
N ALA A 163 22.52 -1.85 -3.65
CA ALA A 163 22.47 -3.22 -3.16
C ALA A 163 21.83 -3.30 -1.76
N ALA A 164 22.18 -2.38 -0.85
CA ALA A 164 21.58 -2.31 0.48
C ALA A 164 20.08 -1.99 0.40
N SER A 165 19.69 -1.10 -0.52
CA SER A 165 18.28 -0.75 -0.76
C SER A 165 17.47 -1.93 -1.29
N TYR A 166 18.04 -2.73 -2.20
CA TYR A 166 17.42 -3.97 -2.67
C TYR A 166 17.10 -4.95 -1.54
N MET A 167 18.03 -5.09 -0.58
CA MET A 167 17.89 -6.03 0.53
C MET A 167 16.73 -5.72 1.48
N LEU A 168 16.18 -4.50 1.46
CA LEU A 168 14.94 -4.18 2.17
C LEU A 168 13.75 -4.98 1.63
N PHE A 169 13.69 -5.15 0.30
CA PHE A 169 12.55 -5.75 -0.38
C PHE A 169 12.69 -7.26 -0.57
N ASP A 170 13.93 -7.75 -0.76
CA ASP A 170 14.20 -9.18 -0.87
C ASP A 170 15.43 -9.60 -0.07
N PRO A 171 15.30 -9.74 1.26
CA PRO A 171 16.42 -10.13 2.11
C PRO A 171 16.86 -11.59 1.89
N LYS A 172 16.07 -12.41 1.19
CA LYS A 172 16.36 -13.84 0.96
C LYS A 172 17.18 -14.09 -0.31
N ASP A 173 17.39 -13.06 -1.13
CA ASP A 173 18.18 -13.17 -2.35
C ASP A 173 19.68 -13.39 -2.06
N SER A 174 20.11 -14.63 -2.23
CA SER A 174 21.50 -15.04 -2.05
C SER A 174 22.51 -14.31 -2.95
N VAL A 175 22.10 -13.89 -4.15
CA VAL A 175 23.01 -13.20 -5.10
C VAL A 175 23.32 -11.80 -4.59
N MET A 176 22.29 -11.07 -4.15
CA MET A 176 22.48 -9.73 -3.62
C MET A 176 23.23 -9.75 -2.27
N GLN A 177 22.97 -10.75 -1.42
CA GLN A 177 23.76 -10.96 -0.20
C GLN A 177 25.26 -11.13 -0.52
N GLN A 178 25.59 -11.95 -1.52
CA GLN A 178 26.98 -12.14 -1.95
C GLN A 178 27.59 -10.86 -2.51
N ASN A 179 26.83 -10.06 -3.26
CA ASN A 179 27.29 -8.77 -3.78
C ASN A 179 27.63 -7.79 -2.64
N LEU A 180 26.82 -7.72 -1.58
CA LEU A 180 27.13 -6.90 -0.41
C LEU A 180 28.38 -7.38 0.32
N VAL A 181 28.54 -8.69 0.50
CA VAL A 181 29.77 -9.26 1.09
C VAL A 181 30.99 -8.91 0.24
N TYR A 182 30.87 -8.99 -1.08
CA TYR A 182 31.93 -8.60 -2.01
C TYR A 182 32.31 -7.12 -1.88
N TYR A 183 31.34 -6.21 -1.80
CA TYR A 183 31.60 -4.79 -1.56
C TYR A 183 32.24 -4.52 -0.20
N ARG A 184 31.75 -5.19 0.87
CA ARG A 184 32.32 -5.09 2.23
C ARG A 184 33.77 -5.59 2.27
N PHE A 185 34.06 -6.69 1.58
CA PHE A 185 35.41 -7.27 1.53
C PHE A 185 36.42 -6.31 0.88
N HIS A 186 36.01 -5.63 -0.19
CA HIS A 186 36.87 -4.69 -0.93
C HIS A 186 36.76 -3.23 -0.45
N ARG A 187 36.09 -2.96 0.69
CA ARG A 187 35.83 -1.61 1.20
C ARG A 187 37.08 -0.73 1.30
N ALA A 188 38.20 -1.29 1.76
CA ALA A 188 39.46 -0.55 1.93
C ALA A 188 40.08 -0.15 0.58
N ARG A 189 39.87 -0.95 -0.47
CA ARG A 189 40.36 -0.66 -1.83
C ARG A 189 39.55 0.45 -2.49
N TRP A 190 38.26 0.52 -2.20
CA TRP A 190 37.33 1.47 -2.81
C TRP A 190 36.98 2.67 -1.93
N GLY A 191 37.56 2.77 -0.73
CA GLY A 191 37.28 3.86 0.21
C GLY A 191 35.82 3.90 0.65
N LEU A 192 35.18 2.74 0.80
CA LEU A 192 33.80 2.63 1.27
C LEU A 192 33.76 2.70 2.79
N GLU A 193 32.79 3.46 3.30
CA GLU A 193 32.50 3.59 4.72
C GLU A 193 31.29 2.73 5.11
N GLU A 194 31.03 2.56 6.41
CA GLU A 194 29.88 1.76 6.86
C GLU A 194 28.54 2.40 6.42
N GLU A 195 28.52 3.72 6.29
CA GLU A 195 27.39 4.51 5.78
C GLU A 195 27.03 4.15 4.32
N ASP A 196 28.00 3.72 3.51
CA ASP A 196 27.77 3.33 2.12
C ASP A 196 27.05 1.97 1.98
N PHE A 197 26.91 1.23 3.09
CA PHE A 197 26.14 -0.01 3.17
C PHE A 197 24.76 0.19 3.79
N GLN A 198 24.35 1.43 4.05
CA GLN A 198 22.99 1.74 4.45
C GLN A 198 22.09 1.86 3.21
N PRO A 199 20.83 1.40 3.29
CA PRO A 199 19.85 1.66 2.25
C PRO A 199 19.67 3.17 2.01
N ARG A 200 19.27 3.54 0.80
CA ARG A 200 18.96 4.94 0.49
C ARG A 200 17.72 5.41 1.25
N GLU A 201 17.67 6.71 1.55
CA GLU A 201 16.59 7.31 2.34
C GLU A 201 15.22 7.08 1.71
N GLU A 202 15.09 7.29 0.40
CA GLU A 202 13.84 7.09 -0.32
C GLU A 202 13.38 5.62 -0.31
N ALA A 203 14.31 4.67 -0.32
CA ALA A 203 14.01 3.24 -0.23
C ALA A 203 13.47 2.87 1.16
N MET A 204 14.10 3.40 2.21
CA MET A 204 13.68 3.18 3.60
C MET A 204 12.30 3.76 3.85
N LEU A 205 12.05 5.00 3.41
CA LEU A 205 10.76 5.66 3.56
C LEU A 205 9.65 4.85 2.87
N TYR A 206 9.87 4.42 1.63
CA TYR A 206 8.91 3.59 0.90
C TYR A 206 8.67 2.24 1.58
N HIS A 207 9.73 1.55 2.02
CA HIS A 207 9.63 0.26 2.71
C HIS A 207 8.85 0.39 4.03
N ASN A 208 9.16 1.40 4.84
CA ASN A 208 8.50 1.61 6.12
C ASN A 208 7.03 1.96 5.91
N GLN A 209 6.72 2.87 5.00
CA GLN A 209 5.34 3.26 4.69
C GLN A 209 4.51 2.06 4.20
N THR A 210 5.04 1.25 3.28
CA THR A 210 4.33 0.08 2.76
C THR A 210 4.17 -1.02 3.82
N SER A 211 5.13 -1.18 4.72
CA SER A 211 5.04 -2.15 5.83
C SER A 211 4.00 -1.72 6.86
N GLU A 212 4.05 -0.47 7.31
CA GLU A 212 3.09 0.10 8.26
C GLU A 212 1.66 0.04 7.72
N LEU A 213 1.44 0.35 6.43
CA LEU A 213 0.12 0.26 5.81
C LEU A 213 -0.43 -1.18 5.83
N ARG A 214 0.42 -2.20 5.61
CA ARG A 214 0.00 -3.60 5.69
C ARG A 214 -0.34 -4.01 7.12
N GLU A 215 0.50 -3.64 8.08
CA GLU A 215 0.25 -3.92 9.51
C GLU A 215 -1.05 -3.26 9.99
N LEU A 216 -1.31 -2.02 9.58
CA LEU A 216 -2.56 -1.30 9.87
C LEU A 216 -3.77 -1.96 9.23
N LEU A 217 -3.66 -2.43 7.98
CA LEU A 217 -4.74 -3.14 7.29
C LEU A 217 -5.04 -4.49 7.96
N GLU A 218 -4.01 -5.24 8.34
CA GLU A 218 -4.17 -6.49 9.10
C GLU A 218 -4.86 -6.23 10.45
N PHE A 219 -4.44 -5.18 11.16
CA PHE A 219 -5.10 -4.75 12.39
C PHE A 219 -6.58 -4.40 12.15
N ALA A 220 -6.88 -3.62 11.12
CA ALA A 220 -8.26 -3.25 10.77
C ALA A 220 -9.12 -4.49 10.48
N HIS A 221 -8.61 -5.44 9.70
CA HIS A 221 -9.32 -6.69 9.43
C HIS A 221 -9.55 -7.54 10.67
N MET A 222 -8.61 -7.55 11.63
CA MET A 222 -8.74 -8.35 12.85
C MET A 222 -9.69 -7.75 13.89
N TYR A 223 -9.79 -6.42 13.99
CA TYR A 223 -10.43 -5.75 15.13
C TYR A 223 -11.56 -4.77 14.77
N LEU A 224 -11.68 -4.36 13.50
CA LEU A 224 -12.67 -3.37 13.07
C LEU A 224 -13.80 -3.98 12.23
N GLN A 225 -13.69 -5.25 11.83
CA GLN A 225 -14.80 -5.95 11.18
C GLN A 225 -15.95 -6.11 12.18
N SER A 226 -17.17 -5.94 11.70
CA SER A 226 -18.37 -6.16 12.51
C SER A 226 -18.35 -7.58 13.05
N ASP A 227 -18.30 -7.72 14.37
CA ASP A 227 -18.53 -8.99 15.05
C ASP A 227 -19.90 -9.52 14.59
N ASP A 228 -19.90 -10.58 13.77
CA ASP A 228 -21.09 -11.42 13.56
C ASP A 228 -21.45 -12.23 14.84
N GLU A 229 -20.79 -11.95 15.98
CA GLU A 229 -21.02 -12.54 17.31
C GLU A 229 -22.21 -11.87 18.04
N MET A 230 -23.31 -11.59 17.35
CA MET A 230 -24.60 -11.37 18.02
C MET A 230 -25.81 -11.79 17.16
N GLU A 231 -25.78 -12.97 16.55
CA GLU A 231 -27.02 -13.75 16.47
C GLU A 231 -27.31 -14.29 17.87
N LEU A 232 -27.97 -13.48 18.71
CA LEU A 232 -28.70 -14.04 19.84
C LEU A 232 -29.76 -14.95 19.25
N GLU A 233 -29.57 -16.28 19.33
CA GLU A 233 -30.65 -17.23 19.11
C GLU A 233 -31.85 -16.73 19.93
N GLU A 234 -32.95 -16.36 19.26
CA GLU A 234 -34.19 -16.00 19.93
C GLU A 234 -34.60 -17.20 20.79
N THR A 235 -34.30 -17.12 22.09
CA THR A 235 -34.74 -18.15 23.03
C THR A 235 -36.26 -18.16 23.00
N VAL A 236 -36.81 -19.22 22.42
CA VAL A 236 -38.25 -19.46 22.34
C VAL A 236 -38.83 -19.28 23.75
N PRO A 237 -39.81 -18.38 23.96
CA PRO A 237 -40.33 -18.16 25.30
C PRO A 237 -40.93 -19.46 25.83
N PRO A 238 -40.58 -19.91 27.05
CA PRO A 238 -41.11 -21.14 27.59
C PRO A 238 -42.62 -21.00 27.79
N VAL A 239 -43.39 -21.83 27.10
CA VAL A 239 -44.83 -21.96 27.30
C VAL A 239 -45.06 -22.66 28.64
N GLY A 240 -45.34 -21.88 29.68
CA GLY A 240 -45.87 -22.38 30.95
C GLY A 240 -45.73 -21.35 32.07
N PRO A 241 -46.76 -21.18 32.94
CA PRO A 241 -46.67 -20.25 34.05
C PRO A 241 -45.67 -20.81 35.07
N LYS A 242 -44.54 -20.13 35.25
CA LYS A 242 -43.70 -20.28 36.43
C LYS A 242 -44.01 -19.09 37.34
N ASP A 243 -44.41 -19.38 38.56
CA ASP A 243 -44.60 -18.36 39.59
C ASP A 243 -43.34 -17.50 39.71
N PRO A 244 -43.47 -16.17 39.91
CA PRO A 244 -42.32 -15.30 40.05
C PRO A 244 -41.49 -15.71 41.28
N PRO A 245 -40.15 -15.63 41.20
CA PRO A 245 -39.29 -15.89 42.35
C PRO A 245 -39.59 -14.89 43.47
N SER A 246 -39.58 -15.34 44.73
CA SER A 246 -39.85 -14.46 45.88
C SER A 246 -38.61 -13.65 46.24
N ASP A 247 -38.77 -12.34 46.44
CA ASP A 247 -37.72 -11.39 46.87
C ASP A 247 -37.29 -11.55 48.35
N ALA A 248 -37.56 -12.71 48.96
CA ALA A 248 -37.23 -13.01 50.36
C ALA A 248 -35.72 -12.98 50.68
N GLU A 249 -34.85 -13.02 49.65
CA GLU A 249 -33.40 -12.84 49.83
C GLU A 249 -32.97 -11.38 50.00
N PHE A 250 -33.85 -10.40 49.76
CA PHE A 250 -33.53 -8.97 49.84
C PHE A 250 -34.13 -8.25 51.07
N GLU A 251 -34.84 -8.96 51.95
CA GLU A 251 -35.49 -8.41 53.16
C GLU A 251 -34.67 -8.62 54.45
N GLY A 252 -33.34 -8.76 54.34
CA GLY A 252 -32.41 -8.71 55.47
C GLY A 252 -31.60 -7.42 55.46
N ASP A 253 -31.35 -6.82 56.63
CA ASP A 253 -30.43 -5.68 56.79
C ASP A 253 -29.03 -6.09 56.29
N GLY A 254 -28.76 -5.83 55.02
CA GLY A 254 -27.47 -6.05 54.39
C GLY A 254 -26.47 -4.99 54.83
N ASP A 255 -25.30 -5.44 55.27
CA ASP A 255 -24.08 -4.66 55.45
C ASP A 255 -23.56 -4.18 54.07
N TYR A 256 -24.21 -3.15 53.52
CA TYR A 256 -23.65 -2.44 52.36
C TYR A 256 -22.73 -1.33 52.88
N GLU A 257 -21.42 -1.56 52.79
CA GLU A 257 -20.42 -0.52 53.02
C GLU A 257 -20.55 0.58 51.94
N GLU A 258 -21.33 1.61 52.22
CA GLU A 258 -21.48 2.83 51.42
C GLU A 258 -20.27 3.78 51.57
N GLY A 259 -19.04 3.23 51.55
CA GLY A 259 -17.84 3.94 52.02
C GLY A 259 -16.92 4.56 50.97
N ILE A 260 -17.16 4.40 49.65
CA ILE A 260 -16.08 4.62 48.66
C ILE A 260 -16.33 5.81 47.69
N TYR A 261 -17.55 6.35 47.58
CA TYR A 261 -17.83 7.37 46.55
C TYR A 261 -18.26 8.76 47.04
N ALA A 262 -18.33 9.02 48.36
CA ALA A 262 -18.83 10.30 48.87
C ALA A 262 -17.77 11.41 49.03
N ASP A 263 -16.47 11.10 49.01
CA ASP A 263 -15.43 12.06 49.42
C ASP A 263 -14.73 12.82 48.28
N TRP A 264 -15.16 12.65 47.03
CA TRP A 264 -14.47 13.25 45.87
C TRP A 264 -15.08 14.54 45.31
N TRP A 265 -16.15 15.06 45.92
CA TRP A 265 -16.87 16.25 45.42
C TRP A 265 -17.16 17.34 46.46
N GLN A 266 -16.46 17.36 47.59
CA GLN A 266 -16.56 18.49 48.52
C GLN A 266 -15.41 19.48 48.29
N GLU A 267 -15.75 20.65 47.77
CA GLU A 267 -14.88 21.81 47.61
C GLU A 267 -14.29 22.27 48.97
N PRO A 268 -13.08 22.85 49.00
CA PRO A 268 -12.44 23.25 50.24
C PRO A 268 -13.07 24.50 50.86
N ASP A 269 -13.48 24.37 52.13
CA ASP A 269 -13.88 25.47 53.01
C ASP A 269 -12.76 26.51 53.15
N ALA A 270 -13.04 27.76 52.76
CA ALA A 270 -12.26 28.93 53.15
C ALA A 270 -13.17 30.13 53.46
N LYS A 271 -13.44 30.26 54.77
CA LYS A 271 -13.73 31.45 55.58
C LYS A 271 -13.64 32.82 54.90
N GLY A 272 -14.67 33.65 55.14
CA GLY A 272 -14.62 35.10 54.95
C GLY A 272 -15.85 35.85 55.46
N ASP A 273 -15.87 36.07 56.79
CA ASP A 273 -16.41 37.19 57.56
C ASP A 273 -17.91 37.57 57.63
N GLU A 274 -18.26 37.92 58.88
CA GLU A 274 -19.56 38.24 59.46
C GLU A 274 -20.07 39.67 59.18
N ALA A 275 -21.39 39.79 59.33
CA ALA A 275 -22.16 40.88 59.97
C ALA A 275 -22.42 42.21 59.24
N GLU A 276 -23.70 42.38 58.84
CA GLU A 276 -24.65 43.36 59.41
C GLU A 276 -26.00 42.59 59.55
N ALA A 277 -26.66 42.49 60.70
CA ALA A 277 -27.03 43.51 61.68
C ALA A 277 -26.89 43.05 63.16
#